data_AF-A0A9Q2ZTM9-F1
#
_entry.id   AF-A0A9Q2ZTM9-F1
#
_cell.length_a   1.000
_cell.length_b   1.000
_cell.length_c   1.000
_cell.angle_alpha   90.00
_cell.angle_beta   90.00
_cell.angle_gamma   90.00
#
_symmetry.space_group_name_H-M   'P 1'
#
loop_
_entity.id
_entity.type
_entity.pdbx_description
1 polymer ?
#
loop_
_entity_poly.entity_id
_entity_poly.type
_entity_poly.pdbx_seq_one_letter_code
_entity_poly.pdbx_strand_id
1 'polypeptide(L)'
;MNGPCANEAANDIISLLKLCQQLQSEKDGRERPAPGTYSRDEDAFADRIRTACGHAQQLRRLLPVMTTLSAIGAGMERRGEISLLPGEDYAQKALARLTEQYLSGRDNKQ
;
A
#
# COMPACT_ATOMS: atom_id res chain seq x y z
N MET A 1 -7.87 1.87 15.84
CA MET A 1 -7.62 3.33 15.92
C MET A 1 -6.50 3.81 14.97
N ASN A 2 -6.26 3.20 13.81
CA ASN A 2 -5.07 3.51 12.96
C ASN A 2 -5.38 4.17 11.60
N GLY A 3 -6.62 4.61 11.35
CA GLY A 3 -7.03 5.18 10.06
C GLY A 3 -6.38 6.54 9.69
N PRO A 4 -6.18 7.49 10.64
CA PRO A 4 -5.57 8.78 10.33
C PRO A 4 -4.04 8.72 10.19
N CYS A 5 -3.35 8.09 11.15
CA CYS A 5 -1.88 8.12 11.23
C CYS A 5 -1.17 7.43 10.05
N ALA A 6 -1.73 6.34 9.52
CA ALA A 6 -1.16 5.65 8.36
C ALA A 6 -1.25 6.50 7.08
N ASN A 7 -2.31 7.32 6.97
CA ASN A 7 -2.47 8.24 5.85
C ASN A 7 -1.52 9.43 5.95
N GLU A 8 -1.29 9.94 7.16
CA GLU A 8 -0.30 10.97 7.45
C GLU A 8 1.11 10.50 7.11
N ALA A 9 1.52 9.32 7.57
CA ALA A 9 2.84 8.77 7.28
C ALA A 9 3.13 8.66 5.77
N ALA A 10 2.16 8.22 4.97
CA ALA A 10 2.32 8.16 3.52
C ALA A 10 2.41 9.55 2.88
N ASN A 11 1.67 10.53 3.39
CA ASN A 11 1.75 11.91 2.92
C ASN A 11 3.11 12.54 3.28
N ASP A 12 3.64 12.23 4.46
CA ASP A 12 4.96 12.69 4.91
C ASP A 12 6.06 12.10 4.04
N ILE A 13 6.00 10.79 3.74
CA ILE A 13 6.93 10.13 2.82
C ILE A 13 6.90 10.80 1.44
N ILE A 14 5.71 11.05 0.89
CA ILE A 14 5.58 11.72 -0.43
C ILE A 14 6.16 13.15 -0.36
N SER A 15 5.94 13.86 0.73
CA SER A 15 6.45 15.23 0.92
C SER A 15 7.97 15.26 1.00
N LEU A 16 8.56 14.32 1.74
CA LEU A 16 10.02 14.16 1.82
C LEU A 16 10.63 13.77 0.47
N LEU A 17 9.99 12.87 -0.28
CA LEU A 17 10.46 12.49 -1.62
C LEU A 17 10.42 13.67 -2.59
N LYS A 18 9.38 14.50 -2.54
CA LYS A 18 9.30 15.74 -3.32
C LYS A 18 10.40 16.74 -2.94
N LEU A 19 10.67 16.90 -1.64
CA LEU A 19 11.75 17.76 -1.16
C LEU A 19 13.12 17.27 -1.65
N CYS A 20 13.39 15.96 -1.58
CA CYS A 20 14.60 15.37 -2.13
C CYS A 20 14.75 15.68 -3.62
N GLN A 21 13.65 15.63 -4.39
CA GLN A 21 13.70 15.96 -5.81
C GLN A 21 14.05 17.42 -6.05
N GLN A 22 13.41 18.34 -5.30
CA GLN A 22 13.67 19.77 -5.39
C GLN A 22 15.15 20.07 -5.09
N LEU A 23 15.67 19.58 -3.96
CA LEU A 23 17.06 19.82 -3.55
C LEU A 23 18.06 19.29 -4.59
N GLN A 24 17.78 18.12 -5.17
CA GLN A 24 18.65 17.55 -6.19
C GLN A 24 18.55 18.32 -7.52
N SER A 25 17.40 18.87 -7.85
CA SER A 25 17.22 19.75 -9.02
C SER A 25 17.99 21.06 -8.89
N GLU A 26 17.91 21.69 -7.72
CA GLU A 26 18.67 22.90 -7.39
C GLU A 26 20.18 22.64 -7.47
N LYS A 27 20.64 21.52 -6.90
CA LYS A 27 22.05 21.11 -6.94
C LYS A 27 22.57 20.85 -8.34
N ASP A 28 21.77 20.18 -9.18
CA ASP A 28 22.19 19.78 -10.53
C ASP A 28 21.95 20.89 -11.58
N GLY A 29 21.28 22.00 -11.20
CA GLY A 29 20.85 23.04 -12.14
C GLY A 29 19.85 22.53 -13.19
N ARG A 30 19.16 21.43 -12.89
CA ARG A 30 18.25 20.74 -13.82
C ARG A 30 16.83 20.78 -13.27
N GLU A 31 15.92 21.34 -14.05
CA GLU A 31 14.50 21.33 -13.72
C GLU A 31 13.95 19.90 -13.80
N ARG A 32 13.35 19.43 -12.70
CA ARG A 32 12.60 18.16 -12.64
C ARG A 32 11.16 18.47 -12.23
N PRO A 33 10.18 18.24 -13.11
CA PRO A 33 8.77 18.46 -12.79
C PRO A 33 8.31 17.61 -11.61
N ALA A 34 7.29 18.08 -10.90
CA ALA A 34 6.76 17.36 -9.74
C ALA A 34 6.39 15.89 -10.06
N PRO A 35 6.55 14.95 -9.10
CA PRO A 35 6.21 13.55 -9.31
C PRO A 35 4.74 13.39 -9.72
N GLY A 36 4.51 12.85 -10.92
CA GLY A 36 3.19 12.68 -11.54
C GLY A 36 2.92 13.61 -12.72
N THR A 37 3.75 14.63 -12.95
CA THR A 37 3.75 15.42 -14.17
C THR A 37 4.55 14.70 -15.24
N TYR A 38 3.99 14.59 -16.45
CA TYR A 38 4.71 14.01 -17.58
C TYR A 38 5.93 14.88 -17.93
N SER A 39 7.09 14.24 -18.08
CA SER A 39 8.31 14.87 -18.60
C SER A 39 8.88 13.99 -19.70
N ARG A 40 9.27 14.60 -20.82
CA ARG A 40 9.92 13.88 -21.92
C ARG A 40 11.37 13.51 -21.58
N ASP A 41 12.03 14.35 -20.79
CA ASP A 41 13.45 14.23 -20.42
C ASP A 41 13.60 13.76 -18.97
N GLU A 42 12.79 12.77 -18.57
CA GLU A 42 12.85 12.20 -17.21
C GLU A 42 14.17 11.44 -17.03
N ASP A 43 14.95 11.83 -16.02
CA ASP A 43 16.17 11.12 -15.66
C ASP A 43 15.89 9.98 -14.66
N ALA A 44 16.88 9.09 -14.49
CA ALA A 44 16.74 7.93 -13.61
C ALA A 44 16.46 8.29 -12.14
N PHE A 45 16.82 9.49 -11.70
CA PHE A 45 16.53 9.94 -10.35
C PHE A 45 15.06 10.38 -10.22
N ALA A 46 14.56 11.19 -11.15
CA ALA A 46 13.16 11.59 -11.23
C ALA A 46 12.22 10.36 -11.33
N ASP A 47 12.56 9.38 -12.17
CA ASP A 47 11.79 8.15 -12.32
C ASP A 47 11.70 7.34 -11.00
N ARG A 48 12.80 7.26 -10.26
CA ARG A 48 12.84 6.60 -8.94
C ARG A 48 11.97 7.33 -7.92
N ILE A 49 12.00 8.67 -7.90
CA ILE A 49 11.13 9.47 -7.02
C ILE A 49 9.66 9.26 -7.38
N ARG A 50 9.31 9.28 -8.67
CA ARG A 50 7.95 9.04 -9.17
C ARG A 50 7.44 7.66 -8.75
N THR A 51 8.26 6.63 -8.95
CA THR A 51 7.95 5.25 -8.56
C THR A 51 7.75 5.12 -7.04
N ALA A 52 8.65 5.70 -6.24
CA ALA A 52 8.53 5.70 -4.78
C ALA A 52 7.27 6.42 -4.28
N CYS A 53 6.91 7.56 -4.90
CA CYS A 53 5.67 8.27 -4.61
C CYS A 53 4.44 7.39 -4.92
N GLY A 54 4.48 6.66 -6.05
CA GLY A 54 3.44 5.70 -6.41
C GLY A 54 3.26 4.60 -5.35
N HIS A 55 4.35 4.00 -4.89
CA HIS A 55 4.31 2.98 -3.83
C HIS A 55 3.78 3.53 -2.50
N ALA A 56 4.20 4.73 -2.09
CA ALA A 56 3.66 5.37 -0.89
C ALA A 56 2.14 5.58 -0.99
N GLN A 57 1.64 5.99 -2.16
CA GLN A 57 0.19 6.11 -2.40
C GLN A 57 -0.54 4.77 -2.37
N GLN A 58 0.07 3.69 -2.89
CA GLN A 58 -0.50 2.35 -2.82
C GLN A 58 -0.58 1.85 -1.37
N LEU A 59 0.52 2.01 -0.60
CA LEU A 59 0.56 1.65 0.82
C LEU A 59 -0.49 2.41 1.63
N ARG A 60 -0.66 3.71 1.36
CA ARG A 60 -1.71 4.54 1.97
C ARG A 60 -3.11 3.92 1.84
N ARG A 61 -3.41 3.35 0.68
CA ARG A 61 -4.71 2.72 0.39
C ARG A 61 -4.81 1.31 0.97
N LEU A 62 -3.71 0.55 0.96
CA LEU A 62 -3.69 -0.85 1.41
C LEU A 62 -3.71 -0.98 2.93
N LEU A 63 -3.06 -0.09 3.68
CA LEU A 63 -2.97 -0.20 5.14
C LEU A 63 -4.34 -0.24 5.86
N PRO A 64 -5.33 0.62 5.52
CA PRO A 64 -6.67 0.53 6.11
C PRO A 64 -7.39 -0.77 5.75
N VAL A 65 -7.21 -1.28 4.53
CA VAL A 65 -7.79 -2.54 4.08
C VAL A 65 -7.21 -3.70 4.89
N MET A 66 -5.89 -3.75 5.04
CA MET A 66 -5.20 -4.76 5.85
C MET A 66 -5.65 -4.70 7.31
N THR A 67 -5.77 -3.51 7.89
CA THR A 67 -6.28 -3.34 9.26
C THR A 67 -7.70 -3.88 9.41
N THR A 68 -8.56 -3.62 8.43
CA THR A 68 -9.94 -4.12 8.41
C THR A 68 -9.97 -5.64 8.29
N LEU A 69 -9.16 -6.21 7.40
CA LEU A 69 -9.03 -7.66 7.24
C LEU A 69 -8.51 -8.34 8.51
N SER A 70 -7.55 -7.74 9.22
CA SER A 70 -7.08 -8.26 10.51
C SER A 70 -8.22 -8.29 11.54
N ALA A 71 -9.03 -7.23 11.61
CA ALA A 71 -10.18 -7.19 12.51
C ALA A 71 -11.27 -8.22 12.14
N ILE A 72 -11.50 -8.43 10.84
CA ILE A 72 -12.37 -9.50 10.34
C ILE A 72 -11.82 -10.86 10.78
N GLY A 73 -10.53 -11.13 10.55
CA GLY A 73 -9.86 -12.37 10.95
C GLY A 73 -9.98 -12.66 12.44
N ALA A 74 -9.73 -11.68 13.30
CA ALA A 74 -9.93 -11.82 14.74
C ALA A 74 -11.41 -12.10 15.10
N GLY A 75 -12.36 -11.61 14.31
CA GLY A 75 -13.76 -11.98 14.41
C GLY A 75 -14.04 -13.43 13.98
N MET A 76 -13.44 -13.87 12.87
CA MET A 76 -13.57 -15.23 12.34
C MET A 76 -13.01 -16.26 13.31
N GLU A 77 -11.86 -15.99 13.94
CA GLU A 77 -11.27 -16.90 14.93
C GLU A 77 -12.16 -17.04 16.16
N ARG A 78 -12.73 -15.94 16.68
CA ARG A 78 -13.69 -16.00 17.80
C ARG A 78 -14.94 -16.82 17.49
N ARG A 79 -15.31 -16.96 16.21
CA ARG A 79 -16.41 -17.81 15.74
C ARG A 79 -15.96 -19.23 15.38
N GLY A 80 -14.67 -19.55 15.50
CA GLY A 80 -14.11 -20.85 15.13
C GLY A 80 -14.01 -21.08 13.62
N GLU A 81 -14.12 -20.04 12.80
CA GLU A 81 -14.08 -20.14 11.33
C GLU A 81 -12.65 -20.25 10.78
N ILE A 82 -11.67 -19.73 11.53
CA ILE A 82 -10.23 -19.84 11.29
C ILE A 82 -9.52 -20.08 12.62
N SER A 83 -8.25 -20.49 12.57
CA SER A 83 -7.35 -20.59 13.72
C SER A 83 -6.00 -19.99 13.37
N LEU A 84 -5.40 -19.21 14.29
CA LEU A 84 -4.05 -18.67 14.15
C LEU A 84 -3.02 -19.42 15.00
N LEU A 85 -1.89 -19.71 14.38
CA LEU A 85 -0.66 -20.14 15.04
C LEU A 85 0.24 -18.92 15.35
N PRO A 86 1.19 -19.06 16.30
CA PRO A 86 2.18 -18.01 16.56
C PRO A 86 2.94 -17.61 15.29
N GLY A 87 2.98 -16.30 15.02
CA GLY A 87 3.64 -15.73 13.83
C GLY A 87 2.75 -15.63 12.60
N GLU A 88 1.51 -16.15 12.64
CA GLU A 88 0.55 -15.97 11.55
C GLU A 88 -0.17 -14.61 11.63
N ASP A 89 -0.63 -14.13 10.48
CA ASP A 89 -1.32 -12.85 10.36
C ASP A 89 -2.83 -13.03 10.12
N TYR A 90 -3.63 -12.31 10.92
CA TYR A 90 -5.09 -12.39 10.84
C TYR A 90 -5.64 -11.92 9.49
N ALA A 91 -5.04 -10.90 8.86
CA ALA A 91 -5.55 -10.41 7.58
C ALA A 91 -5.31 -11.45 6.47
N GLN A 92 -4.13 -12.09 6.46
CA GLN A 92 -3.81 -13.15 5.50
C GLN A 92 -4.74 -14.36 5.67
N LYS A 93 -4.96 -14.84 6.90
CA LYS A 93 -5.86 -15.98 7.17
C LYS A 93 -7.31 -15.67 6.81
N ALA A 94 -7.78 -14.47 7.14
CA ALA A 94 -9.11 -14.02 6.75
C ALA A 94 -9.27 -13.98 5.23
N LEU A 95 -8.28 -13.40 4.53
CA LEU A 95 -8.31 -13.31 3.07
C LEU A 95 -8.32 -14.69 2.42
N ALA A 96 -7.50 -15.64 2.90
CA ALA A 96 -7.47 -17.01 2.41
C ALA A 96 -8.85 -17.68 2.57
N ARG A 97 -9.44 -17.58 3.77
CA ARG A 97 -10.75 -18.17 4.07
C ARG A 97 -11.89 -17.56 3.24
N LEU A 98 -11.86 -16.25 3.02
CA LEU A 98 -12.82 -15.53 2.17
C LEU A 98 -12.65 -15.92 0.69
N THR A 99 -11.41 -16.07 0.24
CA THR A 99 -11.10 -16.54 -1.12
C THR A 99 -11.66 -17.95 -1.32
N GLU A 100 -11.44 -18.85 -0.38
CA GLU A 100 -12.00 -20.20 -0.42
C GLU A 100 -13.55 -20.20 -0.42
N GLN A 101 -14.16 -19.33 0.37
CA GLN A 101 -15.61 -19.26 0.50
C GLN A 101 -16.29 -18.76 -0.76
N TYR A 102 -15.71 -17.75 -1.42
CA TYR A 102 -16.41 -16.99 -2.46
C TYR A 102 -15.84 -17.19 -3.87
N LEU A 103 -14.59 -17.66 -3.99
CA LEU A 103 -13.90 -17.77 -5.28
C LEU A 103 -13.70 -19.22 -5.74
N SER A 104 -13.54 -20.21 -4.85
CA SER A 104 -13.42 -21.64 -5.26
C SER A 104 -14.73 -22.33 -5.64
N GLY A 105 -15.89 -21.68 -5.46
CA GLY A 105 -17.20 -22.22 -5.86
C GLY A 105 -17.65 -21.89 -7.28
N ARG A 106 -16.86 -21.12 -8.06
CA ARG A 106 -17.26 -20.64 -9.40
C ARG A 106 -16.85 -21.53 -10.58
N ASP A 107 -16.08 -22.59 -10.34
CA ASP A 107 -15.63 -23.50 -11.43
C ASP A 107 -16.52 -24.71 -11.68
N ASN A 108 -17.58 -24.96 -10.88
CA ASN A 108 -18.45 -26.13 -11.02
C ASN A 108 -19.89 -25.79 -11.46
N LYS A 109 -20.05 -25.11 -12.60
CA LYS A 109 -21.27 -25.17 -13.43
C LYS A 109 -20.91 -24.94 -14.90
N GLN A 110 -20.54 -26.01 -15.60
CA GLN A 110 -20.74 -26.17 -17.04
C GLN A 110 -21.54 -27.44 -17.27
#